data_AF-A0A948HZP9-F1
#
_entry.id   AF-A0A948HZP9-F1
#
_cell.length_a   1.000
_cell.length_b   1.000
_cell.length_c   1.000
_cell.angle_alpha   90.00
_cell.angle_beta   90.00
_cell.angle_gamma   90.00
#
_symmetry.space_group_name_H-M   'P 1'
#
loop_
_entity.id
_entity.type
_entity.pdbx_description
1 polymer ?
#
loop_
_entity_poly.entity_id
_entity_poly.type
_entity_poly.pdbx_seq_one_letter_code
_entity_poly.pdbx_strand_id
1 'polypeptide(L)'
;IFKINIMYNKFQPKKTGYSFRDLEVYQKSMECSVLILKDFKPALTKLKYPYLENMINTCLSIPLYVGESHGQRFGDFNLGIATLEKAMTGCNKMVIFLEQANGLYGIKINIDLAEDLIKRYIECRTKMFRLGKAWKKYRKEYSGNEDEKKFTSF
;
A
#
# COMPACT_ATOMS: atom_id res chain seq x y z
N ILE A 1 15.86 57.01 -3.87
CA ILE A 1 14.60 56.24 -4.07
C ILE A 1 14.89 54.78 -3.78
N PHE A 2 14.56 54.27 -2.59
CA PHE A 2 14.74 52.86 -2.23
C PHE A 2 13.40 52.12 -2.44
N LYS A 3 13.40 51.10 -3.32
CA LYS A 3 12.28 50.16 -3.46
C LYS A 3 12.48 48.99 -2.50
N ILE A 4 11.61 48.87 -1.51
CA ILE A 4 11.49 47.67 -0.68
C ILE A 4 10.71 46.63 -1.50
N ASN A 5 11.34 45.49 -1.78
CA ASN A 5 10.72 44.38 -2.48
C ASN A 5 10.16 43.41 -1.42
N ILE A 6 8.86 43.50 -1.13
CA ILE A 6 8.20 42.58 -0.20
C ILE A 6 7.93 41.27 -0.96
N MET A 7 8.72 40.23 -0.68
CA MET A 7 8.40 38.87 -1.12
C MET A 7 7.17 38.37 -0.38
N TYR A 8 6.01 38.47 -1.03
CA TYR A 8 4.81 37.74 -0.63
C TYR A 8 5.04 36.24 -0.81
N ASN A 9 5.45 35.57 0.26
CA ASN A 9 5.31 34.12 0.35
C ASN A 9 3.82 33.81 0.30
N LYS A 10 3.32 33.33 -0.85
CA LYS A 10 1.93 32.86 -0.98
C LYS A 10 1.71 31.78 0.06
N PHE A 11 0.86 32.06 1.04
CA PHE A 11 0.32 31.05 1.95
C PHE A 11 -0.36 29.97 1.11
N GLN A 12 0.31 28.84 0.92
CA GLN A 12 -0.34 27.63 0.42
C GLN A 12 -0.91 26.95 1.67
N PRO A 13 -2.24 26.85 1.82
CA PRO A 13 -2.80 26.07 2.91
C PRO A 13 -2.19 24.67 2.80
N LYS A 14 -1.50 24.21 3.86
CA LYS A 14 -1.03 22.82 3.95
C LYS A 14 -2.23 21.94 3.61
N LYS A 15 -2.15 21.14 2.53
CA LYS A 15 -3.22 20.23 2.14
C LYS A 15 -3.68 19.46 3.37
N THR A 16 -4.89 19.76 3.83
CA THR A 16 -5.46 19.18 5.03
C THR A 16 -5.80 17.73 4.72
N GLY A 17 -5.02 16.80 5.30
CA GLY A 17 -5.23 15.35 5.21
C GLY A 17 -4.74 14.73 3.89
N TYR A 18 -3.58 14.08 3.91
CA TYR A 18 -3.19 13.16 2.83
C TYR A 18 -4.21 12.02 2.76
N SER A 19 -4.87 11.86 1.62
CA SER A 19 -5.80 10.75 1.39
C SER A 19 -5.01 9.46 1.31
N PHE A 20 -5.63 8.32 1.66
CA PHE A 20 -5.01 7.02 1.36
C PHE A 20 -4.71 6.85 -0.14
N ARG A 21 -5.45 7.56 -0.99
CA ARG A 21 -5.25 7.60 -2.45
C ARG A 21 -3.92 8.23 -2.87
N ASP A 22 -3.31 9.04 -2.00
CA ASP A 22 -2.01 9.65 -2.23
C ASP A 22 -0.84 8.70 -1.86
N LEU A 23 -1.13 7.58 -1.20
CA LEU A 23 -0.11 6.59 -0.88
C LEU A 23 0.32 5.84 -2.15
N GLU A 24 1.60 5.89 -2.47
CA GLU A 24 2.17 5.15 -3.59
C GLU A 24 1.84 3.64 -3.52
N VAL A 25 1.88 3.06 -2.31
CA VAL A 25 1.53 1.66 -2.08
C VAL A 25 0.07 1.33 -2.41
N TYR A 26 -0.85 2.30 -2.26
CA TYR A 26 -2.23 2.14 -2.68
C TYR A 26 -2.33 2.15 -4.21
N GLN A 27 -1.74 3.17 -4.85
CA GLN A 27 -1.78 3.33 -6.30
C GLN A 27 -1.17 2.12 -7.02
N LYS A 28 -0.01 1.65 -6.56
CA LYS A 28 0.69 0.52 -7.17
C LYS A 28 0.01 -0.82 -6.93
N SER A 29 -0.49 -1.07 -5.71
CA SER A 29 -1.26 -2.30 -5.47
C SER A 29 -2.56 -2.33 -6.27
N MET A 30 -3.25 -1.20 -6.43
CA MET A 30 -4.43 -1.08 -7.28
C MET A 30 -4.13 -1.36 -8.75
N GLU A 31 -3.03 -0.80 -9.28
CA GLU A 31 -2.55 -1.08 -10.64
C GLU A 31 -2.31 -2.59 -10.83
N CYS A 32 -1.63 -3.24 -9.89
CA CYS A 32 -1.41 -4.69 -9.92
C CYS A 32 -2.73 -5.48 -9.91
N SER A 33 -3.71 -5.11 -9.08
CA SER A 33 -5.02 -5.78 -9.06
C SER A 33 -5.69 -5.72 -10.43
N VAL A 34 -5.69 -4.54 -11.07
CA VAL A 34 -6.28 -4.35 -12.41
C VAL A 34 -5.59 -5.22 -13.45
N LEU A 35 -4.25 -5.26 -13.48
CA LEU A 35 -3.50 -6.11 -14.40
C LEU A 35 -3.80 -7.61 -14.21
N ILE A 36 -3.91 -8.06 -12.95
CA ILE A 36 -4.29 -9.45 -12.64
C ILE A 36 -5.68 -9.78 -13.19
N LEU A 37 -6.66 -8.90 -12.95
CA LEU A 37 -8.05 -9.09 -13.39
C LEU A 37 -8.21 -9.02 -14.91
N LYS A 38 -7.46 -8.14 -15.57
CA LYS A 38 -7.56 -7.90 -17.01
C LYS A 38 -6.78 -8.94 -17.82
N ASP A 39 -5.54 -9.20 -17.43
CA ASP A 39 -4.58 -9.91 -18.29
C ASP A 39 -4.35 -11.36 -17.83
N PHE A 40 -4.41 -11.64 -16.52
CA PHE A 40 -4.20 -13.00 -15.99
C PHE A 40 -5.49 -13.81 -15.87
N LYS A 41 -6.55 -13.21 -15.32
CA LYS A 41 -7.81 -13.91 -15.06
C LYS A 41 -8.36 -14.64 -16.29
N PRO A 42 -8.42 -14.06 -17.51
CA PRO A 42 -8.98 -14.78 -18.67
C PRO A 42 -8.18 -16.05 -19.01
N ALA A 43 -6.84 -15.95 -19.02
CA ALA A 43 -5.96 -17.09 -19.31
C ALA A 43 -6.08 -18.18 -18.24
N LEU A 44 -6.02 -17.81 -16.96
CA LEU A 44 -6.09 -18.75 -15.84
C LEU A 44 -7.47 -19.41 -15.70
N THR A 45 -8.56 -18.72 -16.07
CA THR A 45 -9.90 -19.33 -16.16
C THR A 45 -9.91 -20.45 -17.20
N LYS A 46 -9.38 -20.19 -18.41
CA LYS A 46 -9.31 -21.20 -19.48
C LYS A 46 -8.45 -22.41 -19.08
N LEU A 47 -7.35 -22.15 -18.36
CA LEU A 47 -6.43 -23.17 -17.86
C LEU A 47 -6.90 -23.87 -16.59
N LYS A 48 -8.06 -23.47 -16.03
CA LYS A 48 -8.65 -24.01 -14.80
C LYS A 48 -7.68 -23.99 -13.62
N TYR A 49 -7.02 -22.85 -13.41
CA TYR A 49 -6.09 -22.70 -12.30
C TYR A 49 -6.80 -22.90 -10.95
N PRO A 50 -6.41 -23.91 -10.14
CA PRO A 50 -7.16 -24.31 -8.94
C PRO A 50 -7.24 -23.22 -7.88
N TYR A 51 -6.31 -22.25 -7.88
CA TYR A 51 -6.25 -21.18 -6.89
C TYR A 51 -6.69 -19.82 -7.44
N LEU A 52 -7.36 -19.78 -8.61
CA LEU A 52 -7.75 -18.53 -9.25
C LEU A 52 -8.61 -17.65 -8.33
N GLU A 53 -9.60 -18.23 -7.66
CA GLU A 53 -10.46 -17.46 -6.75
C GLU A 53 -9.65 -16.85 -5.58
N ASN A 54 -8.77 -17.64 -4.97
CA ASN A 54 -7.88 -17.15 -3.91
C ASN A 54 -6.95 -16.04 -4.41
N MET A 55 -6.43 -16.16 -5.63
CA MET A 55 -5.57 -15.15 -6.26
C MET A 55 -6.34 -13.84 -6.50
N ILE A 56 -7.57 -13.90 -7.02
CA ILE A 56 -8.41 -12.71 -7.25
C ILE A 56 -8.80 -12.05 -5.93
N ASN A 57 -9.26 -12.83 -4.94
CA ASN A 57 -9.62 -12.29 -3.63
C ASN A 57 -8.40 -11.65 -2.96
N THR A 58 -7.22 -12.26 -3.07
CA THR A 58 -5.99 -11.73 -2.52
C THR A 58 -5.60 -10.41 -3.20
N CYS A 59 -5.54 -10.36 -4.54
CA CYS A 59 -5.10 -9.16 -5.24
C CYS A 59 -6.02 -7.95 -4.98
N LEU A 60 -7.34 -8.16 -4.84
CA LEU A 60 -8.31 -7.11 -4.54
C LEU A 60 -8.23 -6.64 -3.08
N SER A 61 -7.91 -7.55 -2.15
CA SER A 61 -7.84 -7.22 -0.73
C SER A 61 -6.67 -6.31 -0.37
N ILE A 62 -5.56 -6.36 -1.11
CA ILE A 62 -4.34 -5.59 -0.80
C ILE A 62 -4.60 -4.07 -0.80
N PRO A 63 -5.11 -3.44 -1.89
CA PRO A 63 -5.40 -2.01 -1.87
C PRO A 63 -6.50 -1.63 -0.87
N LEU A 64 -7.45 -2.54 -0.60
CA LEU A 64 -8.48 -2.35 0.42
C LEU A 64 -7.85 -2.25 1.82
N TYR A 65 -6.98 -3.19 2.20
CA TYR A 65 -6.27 -3.16 3.48
C TYR A 65 -5.32 -1.96 3.60
N VAL A 66 -4.74 -1.46 2.52
CA VAL A 66 -3.98 -0.20 2.54
C VAL A 66 -4.89 0.98 2.90
N GLY A 67 -6.07 1.09 2.28
CA GLY A 67 -7.04 2.13 2.60
C GLY A 67 -7.55 2.03 4.04
N GLU A 68 -7.90 0.81 4.46
CA GLU A 68 -8.42 0.52 5.79
C GLU A 68 -7.38 0.81 6.89
N SER A 69 -6.14 0.35 6.72
CA SER A 69 -5.04 0.64 7.66
C SER A 69 -4.76 2.13 7.80
N HIS A 70 -4.85 2.89 6.70
CA HIS A 70 -4.66 4.34 6.72
C HIS A 70 -5.71 5.04 7.59
N GLY A 71 -6.97 4.57 7.59
CA GLY A 71 -8.02 5.11 8.46
C GLY A 71 -7.90 4.63 9.90
N GLN A 72 -7.73 3.33 10.10
CA GLN A 72 -7.66 2.69 11.43
C GLN A 72 -6.55 3.25 12.30
N ARG A 73 -5.39 3.59 11.72
CA ARG A 73 -4.21 4.03 12.48
C ARG A 73 -4.44 5.25 13.37
N PHE A 74 -5.47 6.05 13.08
CA PHE A 74 -5.82 7.24 13.86
C PHE A 74 -6.66 6.91 15.10
N GLY A 75 -7.52 5.88 15.05
CA GLY A 75 -8.36 5.45 16.17
C GLY A 75 -7.75 4.30 16.97
N ASP A 76 -7.33 3.24 16.27
CA ASP A 76 -6.57 2.13 16.83
C ASP A 76 -5.32 1.90 15.98
N PHE A 77 -4.22 2.44 16.48
CA PHE A 77 -2.93 2.35 15.80
C PHE A 77 -2.43 0.92 15.64
N ASN A 78 -2.65 0.05 16.64
CA ASN A 78 -2.17 -1.32 16.58
C ASN A 78 -2.96 -2.11 15.54
N LEU A 79 -4.29 -1.91 15.50
CA LEU A 79 -5.14 -2.44 14.45
C LEU A 79 -4.72 -1.92 13.06
N GLY A 80 -4.46 -0.62 12.92
CA GLY A 80 -3.98 -0.05 11.64
C GLY A 80 -2.67 -0.68 11.15
N ILE A 81 -1.70 -0.89 12.05
CA ILE A 81 -0.45 -1.59 11.72
C ILE A 81 -0.70 -3.04 11.35
N ALA A 82 -1.52 -3.76 12.12
CA ALA A 82 -1.87 -5.16 11.83
C ALA A 82 -2.58 -5.31 10.47
N THR A 83 -3.46 -4.38 10.12
CA THR A 83 -4.13 -4.36 8.81
C THR A 83 -3.16 -4.06 7.67
N LEU A 84 -2.17 -3.18 7.87
CA LEU A 84 -1.10 -2.97 6.89
C LEU A 84 -0.22 -4.24 6.73
N GLU A 85 0.01 -4.97 7.81
CA GLU A 85 0.71 -6.27 7.79
C GLU A 85 -0.08 -7.35 7.04
N LYS A 86 -1.42 -7.33 7.10
CA LYS A 86 -2.27 -8.16 6.23
C LYS A 86 -2.07 -7.83 4.75
N ALA A 87 -1.98 -6.55 4.38
CA ALA A 87 -1.68 -6.14 3.00
C ALA A 87 -0.30 -6.66 2.52
N MET A 88 0.72 -6.58 3.38
CA MET A 88 2.06 -7.13 3.10
C MET A 88 2.03 -8.65 2.92
N THR A 89 1.25 -9.35 3.75
CA THR A 89 1.04 -10.80 3.63
C THR A 89 0.33 -11.15 2.31
N GLY A 90 -0.64 -10.33 1.89
CA GLY A 90 -1.27 -10.43 0.57
C GLY A 90 -0.26 -10.29 -0.58
N CYS A 91 0.68 -9.36 -0.49
CA CYS A 91 1.75 -9.22 -1.50
C CYS A 91 2.58 -10.50 -1.62
N ASN A 92 2.97 -11.12 -0.49
CA ASN A 92 3.70 -12.39 -0.50
C ASN A 92 2.89 -13.53 -1.13
N LYS A 93 1.59 -13.61 -0.81
CA LYS A 93 0.69 -14.61 -1.43
C LYS A 93 0.58 -14.42 -2.94
N MET A 94 0.53 -13.18 -3.42
CA MET A 94 0.50 -12.90 -4.85
C MET A 94 1.77 -13.34 -5.58
N VAL A 95 2.94 -13.17 -4.97
CA VAL A 95 4.20 -13.72 -5.51
C VAL A 95 4.09 -15.23 -5.67
N ILE A 96 3.65 -15.93 -4.62
CA ILE A 96 3.47 -17.39 -4.65
C ILE A 96 2.48 -17.83 -5.74
N PHE A 97 1.32 -17.17 -5.87
CA PHE A 97 0.36 -17.51 -6.91
C PHE A 97 0.91 -17.33 -8.33
N LEU A 98 1.67 -16.25 -8.56
CA LEU A 98 2.30 -15.99 -9.85
C LEU A 98 3.39 -17.01 -10.17
N GLU A 99 4.23 -17.36 -9.20
CA GLU A 99 5.25 -18.42 -9.35
C GLU A 99 4.62 -19.79 -9.62
N GLN A 100 3.54 -20.13 -8.91
CA GLN A 100 2.80 -21.37 -9.13
C GLN A 100 2.16 -21.41 -10.51
N ALA A 101 1.48 -20.33 -10.93
CA ALA A 101 0.89 -20.25 -12.25
C ALA A 101 1.95 -20.36 -13.36
N ASN A 102 3.11 -19.73 -13.17
CA ASN A 102 4.23 -19.83 -14.10
C ASN A 102 4.78 -21.27 -14.16
N GLY A 103 5.02 -21.91 -13.01
CA GLY A 103 5.50 -23.29 -12.96
C GLY A 103 4.53 -24.32 -13.58
N LEU A 104 3.22 -24.11 -13.42
CA LEU A 104 2.20 -25.04 -13.95
C LEU A 104 1.92 -24.86 -15.44
N TYR A 105 1.98 -23.62 -15.95
CA TYR A 105 1.46 -23.29 -17.28
C TYR A 105 2.52 -22.75 -18.23
N GLY A 106 3.65 -22.25 -17.73
CA GLY A 106 4.77 -21.72 -18.52
C GLY A 106 4.30 -20.79 -19.63
N ILE A 107 4.66 -21.09 -20.87
CA ILE A 107 4.35 -20.28 -22.06
C ILE A 107 2.85 -20.10 -22.36
N LYS A 108 1.95 -20.81 -21.65
CA LYS A 108 0.50 -20.64 -21.79
C LYS A 108 -0.03 -19.39 -21.07
N ILE A 109 0.81 -18.71 -20.29
CA ILE A 109 0.53 -17.41 -19.68
C ILE A 109 1.60 -16.39 -20.09
N ASN A 110 1.34 -15.11 -19.86
CA ASN A 110 2.32 -14.06 -20.10
C ASN A 110 3.40 -14.07 -18.98
N ILE A 111 4.53 -14.72 -19.24
CA ILE A 111 5.63 -14.90 -18.28
C ILE A 111 6.27 -13.55 -17.92
N ASP A 112 6.52 -12.70 -18.91
CA ASP A 112 7.15 -11.39 -18.69
C ASP A 112 6.30 -10.51 -17.75
N LEU A 113 4.98 -10.53 -17.95
CA LEU A 113 4.05 -9.83 -17.06
C LEU A 113 4.00 -10.49 -15.67
N ALA A 114 4.13 -11.81 -15.57
CA ALA A 114 4.20 -12.50 -14.27
C ALA A 114 5.41 -12.01 -13.47
N GLU A 115 6.59 -11.97 -14.10
CA GLU A 115 7.85 -11.54 -13.48
C GLU A 115 7.82 -10.06 -13.08
N ASP A 116 7.27 -9.20 -13.93
CA ASP A 116 7.05 -7.78 -13.62
C ASP A 116 6.11 -7.62 -12.41
N LEU A 117 4.98 -8.34 -12.38
CA LEU A 117 4.04 -8.30 -11.25
C LEU A 117 4.67 -8.82 -9.95
N ILE A 118 5.49 -9.88 -10.00
CA ILE A 118 6.25 -10.38 -8.85
C ILE A 118 7.14 -9.27 -8.28
N LYS A 119 7.92 -8.59 -9.13
CA LYS A 119 8.79 -7.46 -8.71
C LYS A 119 7.95 -6.34 -8.06
N ARG A 120 6.84 -5.96 -8.68
CA ARG A 120 5.93 -4.93 -8.14
C ARG A 120 5.35 -5.30 -6.78
N TYR A 121 4.96 -6.55 -6.55
CA TYR A 121 4.46 -7.00 -5.24
C TYR A 121 5.55 -6.99 -4.16
N ILE A 122 6.79 -7.39 -4.50
CA ILE A 122 7.94 -7.32 -3.58
C ILE A 122 8.24 -5.86 -3.20
N GLU A 123 8.20 -4.95 -4.18
CA GLU A 123 8.39 -3.52 -3.95
C GLU A 123 7.26 -2.92 -3.10
N CYS A 124 6.00 -3.24 -3.42
CA CYS A 124 4.84 -2.81 -2.65
C CYS A 124 4.97 -3.24 -1.18
N ARG A 125 5.30 -4.51 -0.92
CA ARG A 125 5.54 -5.02 0.43
C ARG A 125 6.62 -4.21 1.16
N THR A 126 7.74 -3.94 0.49
CA THR A 126 8.86 -3.19 1.07
C THR A 126 8.46 -1.75 1.40
N LYS A 127 7.71 -1.10 0.51
CA LYS A 127 7.20 0.27 0.72
C LYS A 127 6.16 0.30 1.84
N MET A 128 5.27 -0.70 1.94
CA MET A 128 4.32 -0.83 3.06
C MET A 128 5.04 -1.01 4.41
N PHE A 129 6.11 -1.80 4.46
CA PHE A 129 6.93 -1.94 5.66
C PHE A 129 7.54 -0.60 6.10
N ARG A 130 8.11 0.15 5.15
CA ARG A 130 8.67 1.49 5.39
C ARG A 130 7.59 2.48 5.85
N LEU A 131 6.41 2.43 5.25
CA LEU A 131 5.24 3.22 5.66
C LEU A 131 4.85 2.94 7.12
N GLY A 132 4.75 1.66 7.50
CA GLY A 132 4.47 1.27 8.88
C GLY A 132 5.54 1.74 9.86
N LYS A 133 6.83 1.72 9.47
CA LYS A 133 7.92 2.31 10.27
C LYS A 133 7.80 3.82 10.40
N ALA A 134 7.45 4.53 9.33
CA ALA A 134 7.23 5.97 9.35
C ALA A 134 6.06 6.35 10.27
N TRP A 135 4.95 5.60 10.23
CA TRP A 135 3.83 5.78 11.16
C TRP A 135 4.22 5.55 12.62
N LYS A 136 5.01 4.51 12.91
CA LYS A 136 5.52 4.24 14.27
C LYS A 136 6.44 5.36 14.77
N LYS A 137 7.32 5.89 13.92
CA LYS A 137 8.18 7.02 14.23
C LYS A 137 7.37 8.29 14.53
N TYR A 138 6.44 8.64 13.63
CA TYR A 138 5.55 9.78 13.82
C TYR A 138 4.77 9.68 15.14
N ARG A 139 4.19 8.52 15.44
CA ARG A 139 3.48 8.33 16.71
C ARG A 139 4.39 8.56 17.91
N LYS A 140 5.61 8.02 17.92
CA LYS A 140 6.55 8.23 19.02
C LYS A 140 6.88 9.72 19.23
N GLU A 141 7.09 10.47 18.16
CA GLU A 141 7.45 11.90 18.20
C GLU A 141 6.29 12.78 18.72
N TYR A 142 5.05 12.46 18.38
CA TYR A 142 3.89 13.29 18.74
C TYR A 142 3.14 12.82 19.98
N SER A 143 3.17 11.52 20.32
CA SER A 143 2.60 11.00 21.57
C SER A 143 3.47 11.32 22.80
N GLY A 144 4.80 11.44 22.63
CA GLY A 144 5.68 11.84 23.73
C GLY A 144 5.51 13.29 24.19
N ASN A 145 4.98 14.16 23.33
CA ASN A 145 4.75 15.58 23.63
C ASN A 145 3.40 15.85 24.33
N GLU A 146 2.46 14.90 24.33
CA GLU A 146 1.17 15.06 25.02
C GLU A 146 1.28 14.80 26.53
N ASP A 147 2.18 13.89 26.95
CA ASP A 147 2.44 13.63 28.37
C ASP A 147 3.23 14.77 29.03
N GLU A 148 4.11 15.45 28.29
CA GLU A 148 4.83 16.64 28.78
C GLU A 148 3.90 17.84 28.99
N LYS A 149 2.88 18.01 28.13
CA LYS A 149 1.86 19.06 28.28
C LYS A 149 0.92 18.85 29.47
N LYS A 150 0.72 17.60 29.91
CA LYS A 150 -0.06 17.31 31.13
C LYS A 150 0.67 17.70 32.42
N PHE A 151 2.00 17.79 32.40
CA PHE A 151 2.79 18.20 33.56
C PHE A 151 3.03 19.72 33.68
N THR A 152 2.66 20.50 32.65
CA THR A 152 2.82 21.97 32.65
C THR A 152 1.52 22.75 32.83
N SER A 153 0.36 22.09 33.01
CA SER A 153 -0.86 22.77 33.44
C SER A 153 -1.10 22.53 34.93
N PHE A 154 -0.39 23.29 35.76
CA PHE A 154 -0.80 23.60 37.13
C PHE A 154 -1.56 24.92 37.12
#